data_AF-A0A7X7T9Z0-F1
#
_entry.id   AF-A0A7X7T9Z0-F1
#
_cell.length_a   1.000
_cell.length_b   1.000
_cell.length_c   1.000
_cell.angle_alpha   90.00
_cell.angle_beta   90.00
_cell.angle_gamma   90.00
#
_symmetry.space_group_name_H-M   'P 1'
#
loop_
_entity.id
_entity.type
_entity.pdbx_description
1 polymer ?
#
loop_
_entity_poly.entity_id
_entity_poly.type
_entity_poly.pdbx_seq_one_letter_code
_entity_poly.pdbx_strand_id
1 'polypeptide(L)'
;EAAGIPEPVSVDGIQQDPIEGVSMLYSFNDAKAADRHETQYFEMFGNRGIYHKGWTAVTKHRTPWAALDKKSPAFDDDVWELYDTTKDWSQSKDLSKEMPEKLHELQRLWLIEATRYKVLPLDDRIMEKINPDTAGRPILVKGKTQLLYGGMGRLSENCVLNLKNKSHSVAAIIVVPKEGAEGVIISQGANIGGWSLYAKDGKLKYCYNWGGFKHFIVDGGTIPVGEHQVRMEFAYAGGGLGKGGKVTLYTDGKKTGEGQVDATLAMIFSADDGCDVGEDSGAPVSPDYGPKGNAFNGTIKGLQLAIADAAENSEHLVKPEDALRIAFARQ
;
A
#
# COMPACT_ATOMS: atom_id res chain seq x y z
N GLU A 1 -0.98 -7.46 -30.51
CA GLU A 1 -1.56 -8.24 -31.65
C GLU A 1 -2.97 -7.84 -32.05
N ALA A 2 -4.00 -7.98 -31.19
CA ALA A 2 -5.40 -7.74 -31.59
C ALA A 2 -5.65 -6.31 -32.13
N ALA A 3 -5.03 -5.32 -31.50
CA ALA A 3 -5.08 -3.92 -31.92
C ALA A 3 -4.11 -3.57 -33.07
N GLY A 4 -3.34 -4.53 -33.59
CA GLY A 4 -2.31 -4.29 -34.60
C GLY A 4 -1.07 -3.53 -34.10
N ILE A 5 -0.96 -3.32 -32.78
CA ILE A 5 0.16 -2.61 -32.17
C ILE A 5 1.26 -3.63 -31.81
N PRO A 6 2.52 -3.42 -32.28
CA PRO A 6 3.64 -4.26 -31.92
C PRO A 6 4.09 -3.99 -30.48
N GLU A 7 4.73 -4.97 -29.88
CA GLU A 7 5.37 -4.82 -28.58
C GLU A 7 6.55 -3.84 -28.66
N PRO A 8 6.65 -2.84 -27.75
CA PRO A 8 7.74 -1.88 -27.77
C PRO A 8 9.03 -2.49 -27.22
N VAL A 9 10.10 -2.45 -28.01
CA VAL A 9 11.45 -2.84 -27.54
C VAL A 9 12.08 -1.77 -26.63
N SER A 10 11.65 -0.51 -26.76
CA SER A 10 12.11 0.60 -25.93
C SER A 10 11.07 1.69 -25.78
N VAL A 11 11.02 2.33 -24.61
CA VAL A 11 10.18 3.50 -24.32
C VAL A 11 11.05 4.56 -23.65
N ASP A 12 11.04 5.80 -24.16
CA ASP A 12 11.82 6.93 -23.64
C ASP A 12 13.32 6.61 -23.39
N GLY A 13 13.91 5.79 -24.27
CA GLY A 13 15.32 5.38 -24.18
C GLY A 13 15.59 4.21 -23.22
N ILE A 14 14.57 3.66 -22.57
CA ILE A 14 14.66 2.50 -21.67
C ILE A 14 14.27 1.23 -22.42
N GLN A 15 15.18 0.25 -22.47
CA GLN A 15 14.90 -1.08 -23.00
C GLN A 15 13.85 -1.78 -22.14
N GLN A 16 12.86 -2.41 -22.77
CA GLN A 16 11.78 -3.13 -22.08
C GLN A 16 12.10 -4.62 -21.98
N ASP A 17 11.70 -5.25 -20.87
CA ASP A 17 11.63 -6.70 -20.79
C ASP A 17 10.49 -7.18 -21.72
N PRO A 18 10.62 -8.35 -22.38
CA PRO A 18 9.55 -8.88 -23.22
C PRO A 18 8.24 -9.09 -22.45
N ILE A 19 7.10 -8.97 -23.14
CA ILE A 19 5.80 -9.31 -22.59
C ILE A 19 5.78 -10.81 -22.29
N GLU A 20 5.63 -11.15 -21.02
CA GLU A 20 5.51 -12.54 -20.60
C GLU A 20 4.11 -13.08 -20.88
N GLY A 21 4.06 -14.30 -21.42
CA GLY A 21 2.84 -14.99 -21.82
C GLY A 21 2.71 -15.20 -23.32
N VAL A 22 1.53 -15.62 -23.76
CA VAL A 22 1.22 -15.85 -25.18
C VAL A 22 -0.11 -15.19 -25.54
N SER A 23 -0.19 -14.64 -26.75
CA SER A 23 -1.45 -14.11 -27.28
C SER A 23 -2.52 -15.20 -27.32
N MET A 24 -3.75 -14.85 -26.95
CA MET A 24 -4.92 -15.73 -27.05
C MET A 24 -5.64 -15.64 -28.39
N LEU A 25 -5.20 -14.81 -29.33
CA LEU A 25 -5.91 -14.62 -30.61
C LEU A 25 -6.13 -15.91 -31.40
N TYR A 26 -5.22 -16.87 -31.26
CA TYR A 26 -5.29 -18.15 -31.97
C TYR A 26 -6.55 -18.96 -31.62
N SER A 27 -7.15 -18.74 -30.44
CA SER A 27 -8.34 -19.49 -29.99
C SER A 27 -9.66 -18.79 -30.30
N PHE A 28 -9.65 -17.50 -30.67
CA PHE A 28 -10.88 -16.71 -30.84
C PHE A 28 -11.80 -17.27 -31.94
N ASN A 29 -11.23 -17.88 -32.97
CA ASN A 29 -11.95 -18.43 -34.11
C ASN A 29 -11.81 -19.95 -34.25
N ASP A 30 -11.19 -20.61 -33.26
CA ASP A 30 -11.01 -22.07 -33.26
C ASP A 30 -11.25 -22.63 -31.86
N ALA A 31 -12.46 -23.16 -31.66
CA ALA A 31 -12.88 -23.77 -30.40
C ALA A 31 -12.08 -25.05 -30.05
N LYS A 32 -11.32 -25.62 -31.00
CA LYS A 32 -10.46 -26.79 -30.80
C LYS A 32 -8.97 -26.44 -30.79
N ALA A 33 -8.63 -25.16 -30.80
CA ALA A 33 -7.26 -24.72 -30.76
C ALA A 33 -6.53 -25.31 -29.54
N ALA A 34 -5.39 -25.94 -29.80
CA ALA A 34 -4.53 -26.45 -28.73
C ALA A 34 -3.94 -25.29 -27.92
N ASP A 35 -3.81 -25.49 -26.61
CA ASP A 35 -3.18 -24.51 -25.74
C ASP A 35 -1.73 -24.25 -26.18
N ARG A 36 -1.34 -22.97 -26.20
CA ARG A 36 0.04 -22.54 -26.48
C ARG A 36 0.79 -22.19 -25.21
N HIS A 37 0.11 -22.09 -24.07
CA HIS A 37 0.68 -21.77 -22.79
C HIS A 37 0.83 -23.03 -21.94
N GLU A 38 1.85 -23.82 -22.30
CA GLU A 38 2.02 -25.15 -21.73
C GLU A 38 2.66 -25.17 -20.34
N THR A 39 3.27 -24.06 -19.90
CA THR A 39 3.99 -23.94 -18.63
C THR A 39 3.62 -22.65 -17.92
N GLN A 40 3.30 -22.74 -16.63
CA GLN A 40 3.13 -21.57 -15.77
C GLN A 40 3.81 -21.85 -14.43
N TYR A 41 4.77 -21.03 -14.04
CA TYR A 41 5.35 -21.07 -12.70
C TYR A 41 4.61 -20.11 -11.77
N PHE A 42 4.70 -20.37 -10.47
CA PHE A 42 4.18 -19.53 -9.40
C PHE A 42 5.23 -19.46 -8.29
N GLU A 43 5.45 -18.24 -7.80
CA GLU A 43 6.07 -17.98 -6.50
C GLU A 43 5.33 -16.82 -5.88
N MET A 44 4.82 -17.01 -4.67
CA MET A 44 4.23 -15.91 -3.91
C MET A 44 4.46 -16.16 -2.43
N PHE A 45 5.24 -15.26 -1.82
CA PHE A 45 5.53 -15.29 -0.39
C PHE A 45 6.18 -16.60 0.09
N GLY A 46 7.00 -17.22 -0.74
CA GLY A 46 7.65 -18.51 -0.52
C GLY A 46 6.82 -19.72 -0.93
N ASN A 47 5.51 -19.59 -1.15
CA ASN A 47 4.71 -20.67 -1.74
C ASN A 47 5.04 -20.80 -3.22
N ARG A 48 5.22 -22.04 -3.69
CA ARG A 48 5.74 -22.32 -5.03
C ARG A 48 4.82 -23.29 -5.75
N GLY A 49 4.75 -23.16 -7.06
CA GLY A 49 4.04 -24.11 -7.89
C GLY A 49 4.45 -24.02 -9.35
N ILE A 50 4.24 -25.11 -10.08
CA ILE A 50 4.39 -25.13 -11.52
C ILE A 50 3.30 -25.99 -12.12
N TYR A 51 2.64 -25.44 -13.13
CA TYR A 51 1.84 -26.19 -14.08
C TYR A 51 2.69 -26.46 -15.33
N HIS A 52 2.67 -27.70 -15.81
CA HIS A 52 3.26 -28.07 -17.10
C HIS A 52 2.46 -29.18 -17.77
N LYS A 53 1.83 -28.87 -18.91
CA LYS A 53 1.12 -29.85 -19.77
C LYS A 53 0.19 -30.79 -19.01
N GLY A 54 -0.71 -30.24 -18.21
CA GLY A 54 -1.67 -31.00 -17.43
C GLY A 54 -1.15 -31.54 -16.09
N TRP A 55 0.14 -31.40 -15.79
CA TRP A 55 0.70 -31.74 -14.49
C TRP A 55 0.88 -30.50 -13.63
N THR A 56 0.69 -30.64 -12.32
CA THR A 56 0.99 -29.57 -11.37
C THR A 56 1.82 -30.11 -10.22
N ALA A 57 2.92 -29.43 -9.91
CA ALA A 57 3.64 -29.62 -8.66
C ALA A 57 3.48 -28.35 -7.82
N VAL A 58 3.11 -28.49 -6.55
CA VAL A 58 2.94 -27.35 -5.63
C VAL A 58 3.61 -27.63 -4.30
N THR A 59 4.00 -26.57 -3.61
CA THR A 59 4.40 -26.65 -2.22
C THR A 59 3.94 -25.44 -1.44
N LYS A 60 3.42 -25.71 -0.25
CA LYS A 60 2.99 -24.71 0.71
C LYS A 60 4.09 -24.48 1.74
N HIS A 61 4.90 -23.48 1.49
CA HIS A 61 5.87 -22.97 2.46
C HIS A 61 5.17 -22.33 3.67
N ARG A 62 4.05 -21.63 3.41
CA ARG A 62 3.30 -20.93 4.46
C ARG A 62 1.82 -20.85 4.17
N THR A 63 1.02 -20.90 5.22
CA THR A 63 -0.40 -20.53 5.15
C THR A 63 -0.50 -19.00 5.02
N PRO A 64 -1.15 -18.46 3.97
CA PRO A 64 -1.40 -17.03 3.85
C PRO A 64 -2.12 -16.50 5.09
N TRP A 65 -1.71 -15.32 5.56
CA TRP A 65 -2.34 -14.60 6.69
C TRP A 65 -2.33 -15.32 8.06
N ALA A 66 -1.78 -16.54 8.16
CA ALA A 66 -1.51 -17.17 9.44
C ALA A 66 -0.50 -16.33 10.23
N ALA A 67 -0.56 -16.44 11.56
CA ALA A 67 0.18 -15.61 12.49
C ALA A 67 1.65 -15.45 12.06
N LEU A 68 2.00 -14.19 11.78
CA LEU A 68 3.26 -13.76 11.14
C LEU A 68 4.47 -13.89 12.08
N ASP A 69 4.25 -14.33 13.31
CA ASP A 69 5.24 -14.61 14.35
C ASP A 69 5.79 -16.04 14.29
N LYS A 70 5.15 -16.95 13.54
CA LYS A 70 5.67 -18.30 13.33
C LYS A 70 6.80 -18.26 12.29
N LYS A 71 8.01 -18.66 12.72
CA LYS A 71 9.14 -18.86 11.82
C LYS A 71 8.76 -19.87 10.73
N SER A 72 8.94 -19.51 9.46
CA SER A 72 8.78 -20.45 8.35
C SER A 72 9.80 -21.59 8.46
N PRO A 73 9.48 -22.80 7.99
CA PRO A 73 10.48 -23.86 7.85
C PRO A 73 11.60 -23.44 6.88
N ALA A 74 12.70 -24.19 6.82
CA ALA A 74 13.64 -24.00 5.72
C ALA A 74 12.97 -24.41 4.40
N PHE A 75 13.29 -23.75 3.29
CA PHE A 75 12.71 -24.08 1.98
C PHE A 75 12.97 -25.53 1.52
N ASP A 76 14.02 -26.17 2.05
CA ASP A 76 14.36 -27.58 1.78
C ASP A 76 13.48 -28.56 2.56
N ASP A 77 12.83 -28.09 3.64
CA ASP A 77 11.89 -28.89 4.44
C ASP A 77 10.46 -28.84 3.89
N ASP A 78 10.22 -28.04 2.86
CA ASP A 78 8.91 -27.87 2.23
C ASP A 78 8.47 -29.17 1.54
N VAL A 79 7.25 -29.61 1.86
CA VAL A 79 6.64 -30.79 1.25
C VAL A 79 6.04 -30.41 -0.10
N TRP A 80 6.48 -31.10 -1.15
CA TRP A 80 5.91 -30.96 -2.48
C TRP A 80 4.85 -32.04 -2.74
N GLU A 81 3.76 -31.60 -3.36
CA GLU A 81 2.66 -32.45 -3.82
C GLU A 81 2.63 -32.46 -5.35
N LEU A 82 2.12 -33.55 -5.93
CA LEU A 82 2.04 -33.75 -7.38
C LEU A 82 0.62 -34.11 -7.79
N TYR A 83 0.11 -33.47 -8.84
CA TYR A 83 -1.24 -33.67 -9.35
C TYR A 83 -1.29 -33.81 -10.88
N ASP A 84 -2.19 -34.67 -11.36
CA ASP A 84 -2.55 -34.81 -12.77
C ASP A 84 -3.91 -34.14 -13.02
N THR A 85 -3.89 -32.88 -13.45
CA THR A 85 -5.09 -32.08 -13.69
C THR A 85 -5.91 -32.54 -14.90
N THR A 86 -5.34 -33.41 -15.76
CA THR A 86 -6.08 -34.00 -16.89
C THR A 86 -7.09 -35.07 -16.42
N LYS A 87 -6.89 -35.61 -15.22
CA LYS A 87 -7.77 -36.61 -14.59
C LYS A 87 -8.46 -36.08 -13.35
N ASP A 88 -7.76 -35.25 -12.57
CA ASP A 88 -8.26 -34.65 -11.35
C ASP A 88 -7.99 -33.14 -11.34
N TRP A 89 -8.91 -32.40 -11.96
CA TRP A 89 -8.86 -30.93 -11.97
C TRP A 89 -8.95 -30.31 -10.56
N SER A 90 -9.43 -31.07 -9.56
CA SER A 90 -9.57 -30.57 -8.18
C SER A 90 -8.29 -30.68 -7.36
N GLN A 91 -7.28 -31.40 -7.88
CA GLN A 91 -6.01 -31.65 -7.18
C GLN A 91 -6.22 -32.29 -5.79
N SER A 92 -7.13 -33.26 -5.72
CA SER A 92 -7.50 -33.92 -4.47
C SER A 92 -6.59 -35.12 -4.13
N LYS A 93 -6.02 -35.77 -5.16
CA LYS A 93 -5.15 -36.94 -5.00
C LYS A 93 -3.69 -36.57 -5.23
N ASP A 94 -2.91 -36.47 -4.15
CA ASP A 94 -1.46 -36.31 -4.24
C ASP A 94 -0.78 -37.61 -4.75
N LEU A 95 -0.04 -37.48 -5.84
CA LEU A 95 0.71 -38.55 -6.51
C LEU A 95 2.22 -38.50 -6.21
N SER A 96 2.68 -37.61 -5.33
CA SER A 96 4.11 -37.38 -5.03
C SER A 96 4.86 -38.66 -4.68
N LYS A 97 4.24 -39.53 -3.87
CA LYS A 97 4.80 -40.83 -3.45
C LYS A 97 4.70 -41.91 -4.52
N GLU A 98 3.69 -41.83 -5.40
CA GLU A 98 3.46 -42.79 -6.48
C GLU A 98 4.36 -42.50 -7.68
N MET A 99 4.69 -41.23 -7.93
CA MET A 99 5.44 -40.76 -9.10
C MET A 99 6.56 -39.76 -8.74
N PRO A 100 7.53 -40.14 -7.89
CA PRO A 100 8.58 -39.24 -7.40
C PRO A 100 9.46 -38.66 -8.52
N GLU A 101 9.74 -39.44 -9.57
CA GLU A 101 10.52 -38.96 -10.72
C GLU A 101 9.80 -37.84 -11.48
N LYS A 102 8.47 -37.92 -11.62
CA LYS A 102 7.67 -36.88 -12.27
C LYS A 102 7.62 -35.61 -11.42
N LEU A 103 7.55 -35.76 -10.10
CA LEU A 103 7.66 -34.63 -9.19
C LEU A 103 9.03 -33.95 -9.32
N HIS A 104 10.12 -34.71 -9.34
CA HIS A 104 11.46 -34.16 -9.53
C HIS A 104 11.65 -33.46 -10.88
N GLU A 105 11.05 -33.98 -11.96
CA GLU A 105 11.02 -33.30 -13.27
C GLU A 105 10.41 -31.89 -13.15
N LEU A 106 9.25 -31.77 -12.51
CA LEU A 106 8.55 -30.50 -12.35
C LEU A 106 9.27 -29.56 -11.39
N GLN A 107 9.87 -30.06 -10.31
CA GLN A 107 10.70 -29.24 -9.41
C GLN A 107 11.88 -28.60 -10.15
N ARG A 108 12.56 -29.37 -11.03
CA ARG A 108 13.64 -28.84 -11.87
C ARG A 108 13.12 -27.81 -12.85
N LEU A 109 11.98 -28.07 -13.49
CA LEU A 109 11.36 -27.11 -14.41
C LEU A 109 10.97 -25.81 -13.69
N TRP A 110 10.44 -25.90 -12.46
CA TRP A 110 10.17 -24.73 -11.63
C TRP A 110 11.45 -23.93 -11.39
N LEU A 111 12.58 -24.57 -11.09
CA LEU A 111 13.85 -23.87 -10.87
C LEU A 111 14.36 -23.16 -12.14
N ILE A 112 14.17 -23.78 -13.31
CA ILE A 112 14.52 -23.18 -14.61
C ILE A 112 13.71 -21.90 -14.83
N GLU A 113 12.38 -21.98 -14.69
CA GLU A 113 11.50 -20.82 -14.85
C GLU A 113 11.78 -19.76 -13.77
N ALA A 114 11.97 -20.16 -12.50
CA ALA A 114 12.31 -19.25 -11.41
C ALA A 114 13.60 -18.47 -11.68
N THR A 115 14.59 -19.11 -12.30
CA THR A 115 15.83 -18.43 -12.73
C THR A 115 15.57 -17.46 -13.87
N ARG A 116 14.82 -17.88 -14.89
CA ARG A 116 14.45 -17.05 -16.05
C ARG A 116 13.73 -15.77 -15.62
N TYR A 117 12.81 -15.87 -14.67
CA TYR A 117 12.01 -14.75 -14.19
C TYR A 117 12.53 -14.09 -12.91
N LYS A 118 13.82 -14.26 -12.61
CA LYS A 118 14.53 -13.54 -11.52
C LYS A 118 13.87 -13.71 -10.14
N VAL A 119 13.26 -14.88 -9.88
CA VAL A 119 12.63 -15.23 -8.60
C VAL A 119 13.68 -15.53 -7.52
N LEU A 120 14.85 -15.99 -7.93
CA LEU A 120 15.92 -16.37 -7.01
C LEU A 120 16.82 -15.16 -6.67
N PRO A 121 17.35 -15.09 -5.42
CA PRO A 121 17.15 -16.02 -4.32
C PRO A 121 15.74 -15.90 -3.69
N LEU A 122 15.21 -17.01 -3.18
CA LEU A 122 13.96 -17.01 -2.43
C LEU A 122 14.13 -16.26 -1.10
N ASP A 123 13.13 -15.46 -0.74
CA ASP A 123 13.14 -14.64 0.48
C ASP A 123 11.73 -14.55 1.07
N ASP A 124 11.51 -15.31 2.13
CA ASP A 124 10.24 -15.46 2.85
C ASP A 124 10.02 -14.43 3.97
N ARG A 125 10.94 -13.45 4.11
CA ARG A 125 10.89 -12.40 5.16
C ARG A 125 9.85 -11.32 4.85
N ILE A 126 8.58 -11.71 4.68
CA ILE A 126 7.49 -10.83 4.24
C ILE A 126 7.44 -9.54 5.06
N MET A 127 7.42 -9.65 6.39
CA MET A 127 7.25 -8.50 7.28
C MET A 127 8.40 -7.52 7.17
N GLU A 128 9.63 -8.03 7.14
CA GLU A 128 10.83 -7.20 7.00
C GLU A 128 10.83 -6.49 5.65
N LYS A 129 10.42 -7.17 4.57
CA LYS A 129 10.40 -6.64 3.19
C LYS A 129 9.34 -5.57 2.95
N ILE A 130 8.18 -5.68 3.61
CA ILE A 130 7.11 -4.69 3.49
C ILE A 130 7.47 -3.39 4.22
N ASN A 131 8.14 -3.47 5.36
CA ASN A 131 8.53 -2.28 6.10
C ASN A 131 9.80 -1.64 5.49
N PRO A 132 9.70 -0.41 4.92
CA PRO A 132 10.84 0.25 4.30
C PRO A 132 12.01 0.52 5.26
N ASP A 133 11.75 0.58 6.58
CA ASP A 133 12.79 0.82 7.59
C ASP A 133 13.67 -0.42 7.82
N THR A 134 13.18 -1.62 7.49
CA THR A 134 13.86 -2.90 7.76
C THR A 134 14.18 -3.71 6.49
N ALA A 135 13.58 -3.35 5.35
CA ALA A 135 13.66 -4.15 4.12
C ALA A 135 15.07 -4.22 3.50
N GLY A 136 16.00 -3.35 3.89
CA GLY A 136 17.36 -3.31 3.35
C GLY A 136 17.46 -2.85 1.88
N ARG A 137 16.34 -2.56 1.21
CA ARG A 137 16.28 -2.01 -0.15
C ARG A 137 16.38 -0.48 -0.14
N PRO A 138 16.82 0.15 -1.24
CA PRO A 138 16.75 1.60 -1.39
C PRO A 138 15.33 2.13 -1.19
N ILE A 139 15.22 3.26 -0.49
CA ILE A 139 13.97 4.00 -0.26
C ILE A 139 14.02 5.35 -0.96
N LEU A 140 12.88 5.76 -1.53
CA LEU A 140 12.75 7.02 -2.27
C LEU A 140 12.71 8.22 -1.31
N VAL A 141 11.87 8.15 -0.28
CA VAL A 141 11.74 9.20 0.73
C VAL A 141 12.80 8.99 1.81
N LYS A 142 13.60 10.02 2.06
CA LYS A 142 14.66 10.04 3.08
C LYS A 142 14.40 11.20 4.05
N GLY A 143 14.83 11.03 5.30
CA GLY A 143 14.68 12.04 6.35
C GLY A 143 13.44 11.83 7.22
N LYS A 144 13.10 12.85 8.00
CA LYS A 144 12.00 12.82 8.98
C LYS A 144 10.82 13.71 8.60
N THR A 145 10.91 14.41 7.48
CA THR A 145 9.87 15.31 6.99
C THR A 145 9.70 15.15 5.48
N GLN A 146 8.49 15.41 4.98
CA GLN A 146 8.18 15.41 3.56
C GLN A 146 7.13 16.48 3.26
N LEU A 147 7.36 17.28 2.21
CA LEU A 147 6.40 18.25 1.70
C LEU A 147 5.57 17.63 0.58
N LEU A 148 4.26 17.87 0.62
CA LEU A 148 3.29 17.48 -0.40
C LEU A 148 2.40 18.69 -0.74
N TYR A 149 1.80 18.68 -1.93
CA TYR A 149 1.03 19.82 -2.46
C TYR A 149 -0.35 19.38 -2.94
N GLY A 150 -1.30 20.33 -2.96
CA GLY A 150 -2.65 20.07 -3.44
C GLY A 150 -2.67 19.52 -4.87
N GLY A 151 -3.46 18.48 -5.11
CA GLY A 151 -3.58 17.80 -6.39
C GLY A 151 -2.53 16.70 -6.61
N MET A 152 -1.59 16.47 -5.68
CA MET A 152 -0.80 15.24 -5.68
C MET A 152 -1.72 14.09 -5.27
N GLY A 153 -1.78 13.04 -6.08
CA GLY A 153 -2.63 11.88 -5.82
C GLY A 153 -2.05 10.58 -6.35
N ARG A 154 -2.60 9.47 -5.86
CA ARG A 154 -2.21 8.09 -6.13
C ARG A 154 -0.72 7.84 -5.85
N LEU A 155 -0.18 8.54 -4.85
CA LEU A 155 1.19 8.31 -4.42
C LEU A 155 1.25 6.96 -3.71
N SER A 156 2.04 6.02 -4.24
CA SER A 156 2.29 4.74 -3.56
C SER A 156 2.77 4.99 -2.13
N GLU A 157 2.39 4.11 -1.20
CA GLU A 157 2.83 4.19 0.21
C GLU A 157 4.37 4.26 0.34
N ASN A 158 5.12 3.66 -0.59
CA ASN A 158 6.59 3.71 -0.64
C ASN A 158 7.17 5.05 -1.15
N CYS A 159 6.34 5.93 -1.71
CA CYS A 159 6.70 7.28 -2.14
C CYS A 159 6.37 8.34 -1.08
N VAL A 160 5.90 7.91 0.09
CA VAL A 160 5.50 8.78 1.21
C VAL A 160 6.23 8.38 2.48
N LEU A 161 6.43 9.34 3.38
CA LEU A 161 7.07 9.15 4.67
C LEU A 161 6.38 8.04 5.48
N ASN A 162 7.17 7.11 6.01
CA ASN A 162 6.65 5.96 6.74
C ASN A 162 6.18 6.33 8.16
N LEU A 163 4.88 6.62 8.30
CA LEU A 163 4.25 7.04 9.57
C LEU A 163 3.98 5.87 10.54
N LYS A 164 4.07 4.62 10.07
CA LYS A 164 3.69 3.42 10.84
C LYS A 164 4.59 3.26 12.08
N ASN A 165 3.94 2.92 13.20
CA ASN A 165 4.56 2.68 14.50
C ASN A 165 5.41 3.85 15.04
N LYS A 166 5.06 5.08 14.67
CA LYS A 166 5.80 6.29 15.08
C LYS A 166 4.84 7.40 15.46
N SER A 167 5.30 8.26 16.37
CA SER A 167 4.69 9.58 16.51
C SER A 167 4.85 10.33 15.21
N HIS A 168 3.80 11.02 14.78
CA HIS A 168 3.81 11.73 13.52
C HIS A 168 2.89 12.95 13.57
N SER A 169 3.10 13.88 12.63
CA SER A 169 2.24 15.03 12.46
C SER A 169 1.98 15.30 10.99
N VAL A 170 0.81 15.88 10.74
CA VAL A 170 0.36 16.40 9.45
C VAL A 170 0.04 17.86 9.70
N ALA A 171 0.69 18.77 8.97
CA ALA A 171 0.35 20.18 9.03
C ALA A 171 0.13 20.72 7.62
N ALA A 172 -1.01 21.35 7.39
CA ALA A 172 -1.41 21.87 6.08
C ALA A 172 -1.75 23.36 6.19
N ILE A 173 -1.30 24.12 5.20
CA ILE A 173 -1.75 25.50 4.99
C ILE A 173 -2.91 25.47 4.00
N ILE A 174 -4.09 25.84 4.47
CA ILE A 174 -5.34 25.80 3.71
C ILE A 174 -5.96 27.20 3.62
N VAL A 175 -6.72 27.43 2.55
CA VAL A 175 -7.57 28.60 2.38
C VAL A 175 -9.01 28.13 2.33
N VAL A 176 -9.77 28.46 3.36
CA VAL A 176 -11.19 28.10 3.53
C VAL A 176 -12.07 29.11 2.81
N PRO A 177 -13.00 28.67 1.95
CA PRO A 177 -13.90 29.54 1.21
C PRO A 177 -15.04 30.06 2.10
N LYS A 178 -15.87 30.98 1.60
CA LYS A 178 -16.94 31.62 2.39
C LYS A 178 -18.03 30.64 2.84
N GLU A 179 -18.18 29.56 2.10
CA GLU A 179 -19.15 28.48 2.31
C GLU A 179 -18.76 27.58 3.50
N GLY A 180 -17.55 27.73 4.04
CA GLY A 180 -17.00 26.88 5.09
C GLY A 180 -16.08 25.79 4.55
N ALA A 181 -15.33 25.13 5.44
CA ALA A 181 -14.40 24.07 5.08
C ALA A 181 -15.11 22.71 4.94
N GLU A 182 -14.98 22.08 3.78
CA GLU A 182 -15.49 20.74 3.49
C GLU A 182 -14.48 19.94 2.67
N GLY A 183 -14.42 18.64 2.89
CA GLY A 183 -13.65 17.68 2.06
C GLY A 183 -12.28 17.32 2.61
N VAL A 184 -11.60 16.43 1.89
CA VAL A 184 -10.37 15.75 2.31
C VAL A 184 -9.16 16.65 2.11
N ILE A 185 -8.40 16.90 3.18
CA ILE A 185 -7.13 17.64 3.10
C ILE A 185 -6.03 16.67 2.67
N ILE A 186 -5.96 15.50 3.31
CA ILE A 186 -5.08 14.40 2.94
C ILE A 186 -5.68 13.07 3.40
N SER A 187 -5.52 12.04 2.57
CA SER A 187 -5.80 10.65 2.94
C SER A 187 -4.59 9.78 2.60
N GLN A 188 -4.44 8.68 3.35
CA GLN A 188 -3.56 7.59 2.96
C GLN A 188 -4.21 6.27 3.34
N GLY A 189 -4.43 5.40 2.35
CA GLY A 189 -5.09 4.11 2.51
C GLY A 189 -6.48 4.09 1.86
N ALA A 190 -7.32 3.15 2.31
CA ALA A 190 -8.63 2.87 1.74
C ALA A 190 -9.67 2.53 2.82
N ASN A 191 -10.86 2.08 2.40
CA ASN A 191 -11.89 1.53 3.28
C ASN A 191 -11.44 0.28 4.07
N ILE A 192 -10.36 -0.39 3.66
CA ILE A 192 -9.74 -1.53 4.36
C ILE A 192 -8.61 -1.14 5.32
N GLY A 193 -8.31 0.15 5.50
CA GLY A 193 -7.27 0.59 6.40
C GLY A 193 -6.61 1.90 5.99
N GLY A 194 -6.15 2.69 6.95
CA GLY A 194 -5.45 3.95 6.68
C GLY A 194 -5.85 5.07 7.61
N TRP A 195 -5.63 6.30 7.17
CA TRP A 195 -5.99 7.50 7.92
C TRP A 195 -6.33 8.68 6.99
N SER A 196 -7.08 9.64 7.50
CA SER A 196 -7.43 10.86 6.76
C SER A 196 -7.59 12.06 7.69
N LEU A 197 -7.08 13.21 7.25
CA LEU A 197 -7.36 14.52 7.81
C LEU A 197 -8.28 15.26 6.83
N TYR A 198 -9.44 15.70 7.30
CA TYR A 198 -10.48 16.26 6.44
C TYR A 198 -11.31 17.30 7.18
N ALA A 199 -12.12 18.04 6.45
CA ALA A 199 -13.11 18.95 6.99
C ALA A 199 -14.53 18.40 6.75
N LYS A 200 -15.39 18.52 7.74
CA LYS A 200 -16.81 18.16 7.66
C LYS A 200 -17.65 19.08 8.54
N ASP A 201 -18.73 19.60 8.00
CA ASP A 201 -19.60 20.59 8.64
C ASP A 201 -18.78 21.79 9.17
N GLY A 202 -17.78 22.23 8.38
CA GLY A 202 -16.85 23.30 8.74
C GLY A 202 -15.84 22.96 9.84
N LYS A 203 -15.79 21.73 10.35
CA LYS A 203 -14.88 21.31 11.44
C LYS A 203 -13.73 20.47 10.91
N LEU A 204 -12.55 20.65 11.51
CA LEU A 204 -11.41 19.76 11.27
C LEU A 204 -11.70 18.39 11.90
N LYS A 205 -11.44 17.31 11.17
CA LYS A 205 -11.64 15.93 11.64
C LYS A 205 -10.47 15.05 11.23
N TYR A 206 -10.17 14.08 12.08
CA TYR A 206 -9.22 13.01 11.78
C TYR A 206 -9.90 11.66 11.92
N CYS A 207 -9.70 10.79 10.94
CA CYS A 207 -10.11 9.39 11.00
C CYS A 207 -8.87 8.52 10.94
N TYR A 208 -8.76 7.56 11.87
CA TYR A 208 -7.91 6.39 11.71
C TYR A 208 -8.80 5.17 11.41
N ASN A 209 -8.67 4.61 10.21
CA ASN A 209 -9.36 3.38 9.82
C ASN A 209 -8.50 2.16 10.18
N TRP A 210 -8.89 1.45 11.23
CA TRP A 210 -8.26 0.19 11.62
C TRP A 210 -8.93 -0.96 10.89
N GLY A 211 -8.42 -1.24 9.68
CA GLY A 211 -8.74 -2.44 8.91
C GLY A 211 -10.16 -2.52 8.31
N GLY A 212 -10.90 -1.41 8.26
CA GLY A 212 -12.31 -1.36 7.88
C GLY A 212 -13.29 -1.85 8.96
N PHE A 213 -12.78 -2.37 10.08
CA PHE A 213 -13.61 -2.95 11.14
C PHE A 213 -13.80 -2.01 12.33
N LYS A 214 -12.91 -1.03 12.54
CA LYS A 214 -13.09 0.05 13.52
C LYS A 214 -12.53 1.37 12.98
N HIS A 215 -13.31 2.44 13.10
CA HIS A 215 -12.90 3.79 12.77
C HIS A 215 -12.74 4.59 14.06
N PHE A 216 -11.58 5.21 14.26
CA PHE A 216 -11.34 6.15 15.34
C PHE A 216 -11.45 7.56 14.77
N ILE A 217 -12.55 8.25 15.07
CA ILE A 217 -12.81 9.60 14.59
C ILE A 217 -12.57 10.58 15.73
N VAL A 218 -11.82 11.64 15.43
CA VAL A 218 -11.53 12.73 16.36
C VAL A 218 -12.03 14.03 15.74
N ASP A 219 -12.94 14.68 16.45
CA ASP A 219 -13.48 15.98 16.08
C ASP A 219 -12.61 17.11 16.64
N GLY A 220 -12.34 18.09 15.78
CA GLY A 220 -11.74 19.36 16.12
C GLY A 220 -12.77 20.48 16.12
N GLY A 221 -12.25 21.71 16.19
CA GLY A 221 -13.05 22.93 16.13
C GLY A 221 -13.41 23.33 14.69
N THR A 222 -14.32 24.29 14.58
CA THR A 222 -14.62 24.98 13.33
C THR A 222 -13.38 25.68 12.79
N ILE A 223 -13.13 25.55 11.49
CA ILE A 223 -12.09 26.27 10.77
C ILE A 223 -12.72 27.54 10.18
N PRO A 224 -12.28 28.75 10.58
CA PRO A 224 -12.84 29.98 10.04
C PRO A 224 -12.58 30.15 8.55
N VAL A 225 -13.29 31.08 7.92
CA VAL A 225 -13.04 31.51 6.54
C VAL A 225 -11.70 32.25 6.47
N GLY A 226 -10.90 31.93 5.46
CA GLY A 226 -9.59 32.55 5.26
C GLY A 226 -8.45 31.55 5.28
N GLU A 227 -7.23 32.07 5.40
CA GLU A 227 -6.02 31.27 5.43
C GLU A 227 -5.72 30.81 6.85
N HIS A 228 -5.55 29.50 7.00
CA HIS A 228 -5.32 28.84 8.28
C HIS A 228 -4.30 27.73 8.13
N GLN A 229 -3.59 27.49 9.22
CA GLN A 229 -2.86 26.25 9.40
C GLN A 229 -3.72 25.27 10.19
N VAL A 230 -3.96 24.10 9.62
CA VAL A 230 -4.54 22.96 10.33
C VAL A 230 -3.47 21.92 10.59
N ARG A 231 -3.49 21.33 11.78
CA ARG A 231 -2.47 20.36 12.18
C ARG A 231 -3.08 19.23 12.99
N MET A 232 -2.62 18.02 12.71
CA MET A 232 -2.89 16.82 13.48
C MET A 232 -1.58 16.28 14.01
N GLU A 233 -1.53 15.96 15.30
CA GLU A 233 -0.42 15.30 15.95
C GLU A 233 -0.87 13.95 16.52
N PHE A 234 -0.13 12.90 16.22
CA PHE A 234 -0.33 11.56 16.73
C PHE A 234 0.84 11.22 17.65
N ALA A 235 0.59 11.19 18.96
CA ALA A 235 1.54 10.73 19.96
C ALA A 235 1.41 9.21 20.10
N TYR A 236 2.24 8.47 19.36
CA TYR A 236 2.25 7.01 19.40
C TYR A 236 2.65 6.52 20.79
N ALA A 237 1.92 5.55 21.33
CA ALA A 237 2.17 5.05 22.67
C ALA A 237 3.54 4.36 22.85
N GLY A 238 4.19 3.95 21.75
CA GLY A 238 5.47 3.24 21.78
C GLY A 238 5.34 1.82 22.34
N GLY A 239 6.48 1.16 22.58
CA GLY A 239 6.51 -0.16 23.23
C GLY A 239 6.07 -1.33 22.35
N GLY A 240 6.18 -1.21 21.03
CA GLY A 240 5.95 -2.32 20.09
C GLY A 240 5.29 -1.87 18.79
N LEU A 241 4.85 -2.84 17.99
CA LEU A 241 4.12 -2.62 16.73
C LEU A 241 2.61 -2.52 16.96
N GLY A 242 1.93 -1.76 16.10
CA GLY A 242 0.46 -1.68 16.04
C GLY A 242 -0.20 -1.05 17.27
N LYS A 243 0.56 -0.30 18.08
CA LYS A 243 0.03 0.33 19.29
C LYS A 243 -0.86 1.51 18.95
N GLY A 244 -1.72 1.86 19.89
CA GLY A 244 -2.52 3.08 19.83
C GLY A 244 -1.68 4.35 20.00
N GLY A 245 -2.37 5.47 20.08
CA GLY A 245 -1.78 6.78 20.32
C GLY A 245 -2.83 7.84 20.54
N LYS A 246 -2.40 8.96 21.09
CA LYS A 246 -3.26 10.12 21.29
C LYS A 246 -3.21 11.02 20.06
N VAL A 247 -4.38 11.38 19.53
CA VAL A 247 -4.54 12.37 18.47
C VAL A 247 -4.83 13.73 19.11
N THR A 248 -4.16 14.78 18.66
CA THR A 248 -4.49 16.17 19.00
C THR A 248 -4.63 16.99 17.72
N LEU A 249 -5.69 17.79 17.63
CA LEU A 249 -6.00 18.64 16.49
C LEU A 249 -5.78 20.11 16.85
N TYR A 250 -5.22 20.85 15.92
CA TYR A 250 -4.88 22.26 16.06
C TYR A 250 -5.35 23.08 14.86
N THR A 251 -5.75 24.31 15.14
CA THR A 251 -6.00 25.35 14.15
C THR A 251 -5.20 26.58 14.58
N ASP A 252 -4.28 27.04 13.73
CA ASP A 252 -3.36 28.15 14.01
C ASP A 252 -2.62 28.00 15.35
N GLY A 253 -2.13 26.79 15.63
CA GLY A 253 -1.40 26.45 16.86
C GLY A 253 -2.28 26.31 18.11
N LYS A 254 -3.57 26.67 18.04
CA LYS A 254 -4.51 26.47 19.13
C LYS A 254 -5.08 25.05 19.07
N LYS A 255 -4.98 24.29 20.16
CA LYS A 255 -5.65 23.00 20.30
C LYS A 255 -7.17 23.16 20.17
N THR A 256 -7.78 22.42 19.25
CA THR A 256 -9.22 22.46 18.96
C THR A 256 -9.93 21.11 19.15
N GLY A 257 -9.19 20.02 19.29
CA GLY A 257 -9.74 18.69 19.57
C GLY A 257 -8.68 17.71 20.05
N GLU A 258 -9.11 16.61 20.68
CA GLU A 258 -8.26 15.48 21.02
C GLU A 258 -9.07 14.18 21.09
N GLY A 259 -8.39 13.06 20.88
CA GLY A 259 -9.00 11.73 20.96
C GLY A 259 -7.97 10.62 21.05
N GLN A 260 -8.45 9.39 21.21
CA GLN A 260 -7.63 8.20 21.38
C GLN A 260 -7.82 7.23 20.22
N VAL A 261 -6.71 6.71 19.72
CA VAL A 261 -6.66 5.52 18.86
C VAL A 261 -6.12 4.39 19.71
N ASP A 262 -6.85 3.27 19.81
CA ASP A 262 -6.46 2.16 20.69
C ASP A 262 -5.44 1.23 20.03
N ALA A 263 -5.46 1.14 18.70
CA ALA A 263 -4.61 0.26 17.90
C ALA A 263 -4.42 0.83 16.49
N THR A 264 -3.29 0.50 15.88
CA THR A 264 -2.92 0.93 14.53
C THR A 264 -2.57 -0.27 13.64
N LEU A 265 -2.56 -0.04 12.33
CA LEU A 265 -2.06 -1.02 11.36
C LEU A 265 -0.53 -0.94 11.34
N ALA A 266 0.12 -2.04 11.72
CA ALA A 266 1.57 -2.05 11.95
C ALA A 266 2.40 -2.01 10.66
N MET A 267 1.89 -2.55 9.55
CA MET A 267 2.73 -2.93 8.41
C MET A 267 2.34 -2.25 7.10
N ILE A 268 1.05 -2.15 6.83
CA ILE A 268 0.50 -1.64 5.57
C ILE A 268 -0.81 -0.93 5.87
N PHE A 269 -1.04 0.21 5.21
CA PHE A 269 -2.33 0.88 5.30
C PHE A 269 -3.30 0.37 4.23
N SER A 270 -2.82 0.23 2.99
CA SER A 270 -3.57 -0.36 1.88
C SER A 270 -2.61 -1.00 0.88
N ALA A 271 -3.06 -2.09 0.24
CA ALA A 271 -2.31 -2.77 -0.83
C ALA A 271 -2.65 -2.22 -2.23
N ASP A 272 -3.74 -1.46 -2.34
CA ASP A 272 -4.39 -1.07 -3.60
C ASP A 272 -4.56 0.45 -3.75
N ASP A 273 -4.37 1.21 -2.67
CA ASP A 273 -4.65 2.64 -2.60
C ASP A 273 -3.47 3.46 -2.07
N GLY A 274 -3.49 4.74 -2.42
CA GLY A 274 -2.35 5.63 -2.28
C GLY A 274 -2.46 6.63 -1.12
N CYS A 275 -1.62 7.64 -1.19
CA CYS A 275 -1.76 8.91 -0.50
C CYS A 275 -2.23 9.98 -1.48
N ASP A 276 -3.29 10.68 -1.12
CA ASP A 276 -3.92 11.74 -1.90
C ASP A 276 -3.95 13.04 -1.09
N VAL A 277 -3.76 14.18 -1.76
CA VAL A 277 -3.83 15.52 -1.17
C VAL A 277 -4.91 16.34 -1.87
N GLY A 278 -5.96 16.67 -1.12
CA GLY A 278 -7.09 17.46 -1.61
C GLY A 278 -8.30 16.66 -2.06
N GLU A 279 -8.21 15.33 -2.09
CA GLU A 279 -9.34 14.42 -2.28
C GLU A 279 -8.98 13.04 -1.71
N ASP A 280 -9.94 12.12 -1.67
CA ASP A 280 -9.69 10.69 -1.48
C ASP A 280 -10.17 9.99 -2.75
N SER A 281 -9.23 9.71 -3.67
CA SER A 281 -9.55 9.27 -5.04
C SER A 281 -9.91 7.78 -5.12
N GLY A 282 -9.61 7.06 -4.05
CA GLY A 282 -9.81 5.63 -3.90
C GLY A 282 -11.10 5.25 -3.17
N ALA A 283 -11.05 4.12 -2.46
CA ALA A 283 -12.15 3.74 -1.58
C ALA A 283 -12.08 4.55 -0.27
N PRO A 284 -13.18 5.16 0.20
CA PRO A 284 -13.11 6.18 1.24
C PRO A 284 -12.55 5.63 2.55
N VAL A 285 -11.55 6.31 3.10
CA VAL A 285 -10.93 5.96 4.40
C VAL A 285 -11.86 6.21 5.57
N SER A 286 -12.74 7.21 5.47
CA SER A 286 -13.69 7.60 6.52
C SER A 286 -15.14 7.35 6.09
N PRO A 287 -16.03 6.93 7.01
CA PRO A 287 -17.47 6.87 6.71
C PRO A 287 -18.13 8.26 6.56
N ASP A 288 -17.43 9.36 6.92
CA ASP A 288 -17.99 10.72 6.89
C ASP A 288 -18.10 11.32 5.47
N TYR A 289 -17.47 10.69 4.47
CA TYR A 289 -17.52 11.09 3.07
C TYR A 289 -17.58 9.87 2.14
N GLY A 290 -18.12 10.07 0.94
CA GLY A 290 -18.23 9.02 -0.08
C GLY A 290 -17.01 8.95 -1.01
N PRO A 291 -17.00 8.00 -1.97
CA PRO A 291 -15.95 7.85 -2.98
C PRO A 291 -15.95 8.97 -4.04
N LYS A 292 -16.91 9.91 -3.98
CA LYS A 292 -17.04 11.04 -4.91
C LYS A 292 -17.51 12.27 -4.15
N GLY A 293 -17.14 13.45 -4.65
CA GLY A 293 -17.51 14.73 -4.03
C GLY A 293 -16.86 14.95 -2.67
N ASN A 294 -15.75 14.28 -2.39
CA ASN A 294 -14.97 14.41 -1.15
C ASN A 294 -13.79 15.39 -1.30
N ALA A 295 -13.60 15.98 -2.47
CA ALA A 295 -12.53 16.94 -2.71
C ALA A 295 -12.65 18.15 -1.78
N PHE A 296 -11.51 18.64 -1.27
CA PHE A 296 -11.47 19.83 -0.45
C PHE A 296 -12.00 21.03 -1.25
N ASN A 297 -12.99 21.72 -0.71
CA ASN A 297 -13.65 22.84 -1.39
C ASN A 297 -12.85 24.15 -1.36
N GLY A 298 -11.75 24.20 -0.62
CA GLY A 298 -10.82 25.32 -0.54
C GLY A 298 -9.54 25.09 -1.35
N THR A 299 -8.48 25.81 -0.98
CA THR A 299 -7.14 25.61 -1.55
C THR A 299 -6.20 25.01 -0.52
N ILE A 300 -5.43 24.00 -0.91
CA ILE A 300 -4.30 23.49 -0.10
C ILE A 300 -3.02 24.07 -0.71
N LYS A 301 -2.38 25.02 -0.01
CA LYS A 301 -1.11 25.59 -0.49
C LYS A 301 0.02 24.57 -0.42
N GLY A 302 -0.02 23.72 0.60
CA GLY A 302 0.83 22.57 0.77
C GLY A 302 0.74 22.04 2.19
N LEU A 303 1.36 20.90 2.42
CA LEU A 303 1.38 20.23 3.70
C LEU A 303 2.72 19.57 3.97
N GLN A 304 3.02 19.40 5.25
CA GLN A 304 4.21 18.71 5.73
C GLN A 304 3.78 17.49 6.55
N LEU A 305 4.33 16.34 6.17
CA LEU A 305 4.40 15.17 7.03
C LEU A 305 5.68 15.24 7.85
N ALA A 306 5.62 14.88 9.12
CA ALA A 306 6.78 14.72 9.97
C ALA A 306 6.65 13.51 10.90
N ILE A 307 7.76 12.86 11.24
CA ILE A 307 7.82 11.68 12.12
C ILE A 307 8.81 11.85 13.27
N ALA A 308 8.63 11.03 14.31
CA ALA A 308 9.47 10.97 15.50
C ALA A 308 9.63 12.35 16.16
N ASP A 309 10.83 12.73 16.57
CA ASP A 309 11.20 14.04 17.12
C ASP A 309 10.85 15.21 16.20
N ALA A 310 10.85 15.02 14.87
CA ALA A 310 10.44 16.08 13.95
C ALA A 310 8.91 16.33 13.96
N ALA A 311 8.13 15.37 14.48
CA ALA A 311 6.70 15.56 14.68
C ALA A 311 6.40 16.40 15.92
N GLU A 312 7.31 16.48 16.88
CA GLU A 312 7.15 17.28 18.08
C GLU A 312 7.53 18.74 17.80
N ASN A 313 6.56 19.64 17.96
CA ASN A 313 6.80 21.07 17.84
C ASN A 313 6.13 21.79 19.00
N SER A 314 6.93 22.42 19.87
CA SER A 314 6.44 23.12 21.05
C SER A 314 5.54 24.32 20.74
N GLU A 315 5.67 24.89 19.54
CA GLU A 315 4.83 26.01 19.08
C GLU A 315 3.58 25.50 18.34
N HIS A 316 3.52 24.21 17.98
CA HIS A 316 2.47 23.59 17.17
C HIS A 316 2.19 24.30 15.83
N LEU A 317 3.16 25.09 15.35
CA LEU A 317 3.16 25.73 14.04
C LEU A 317 4.27 25.13 13.17
N VAL A 318 4.03 24.95 11.88
CA VAL A 318 5.12 24.63 10.92
C VAL A 318 6.16 25.73 11.00
N LYS A 319 7.44 25.34 10.96
CA LYS A 319 8.56 26.29 11.05
C LYS A 319 8.46 27.32 9.93
N PRO A 320 8.80 28.60 10.18
CA PRO A 320 8.71 29.64 9.16
C PRO A 320 9.38 29.29 7.83
N GLU A 321 10.55 28.64 7.85
CA GLU A 321 11.25 28.20 6.63
C GLU A 321 10.46 27.17 5.81
N ASP A 322 9.75 26.25 6.46
CA ASP A 322 8.95 25.22 5.80
C ASP A 322 7.61 25.80 5.34
N ALA A 323 7.02 26.73 6.11
CA ALA A 323 5.84 27.49 5.69
C ALA A 323 6.14 28.35 4.45
N LEU A 324 7.32 28.98 4.39
CA LEU A 324 7.79 29.71 3.22
C LEU A 324 7.97 28.76 2.02
N ARG A 325 8.62 27.61 2.20
CA ARG A 325 8.74 26.60 1.13
C ARG A 325 7.38 26.15 0.61
N ILE A 326 6.44 25.88 1.51
CA ILE A 326 5.05 25.54 1.16
C ILE A 326 4.40 26.66 0.35
N ALA A 327 4.58 27.92 0.77
CA ALA A 327 4.01 29.08 0.09
C ALA A 327 4.63 29.33 -1.30
N PHE A 328 5.91 29.02 -1.48
CA PHE A 328 6.68 29.32 -2.71
C PHE A 328 6.77 28.17 -3.71
N ALA A 329 6.36 26.95 -3.36
CA ALA A 329 6.41 25.80 -4.26
C ALA A 329 5.48 25.89 -5.48
N ARG A 330 4.61 26.92 -5.54
CA ARG A 330 3.96 27.38 -6.76
C ARG A 330 4.87 28.35 -7.53
N GLN A 331 5.97 27.87 -8.09
CA GLN A 331 6.65 28.48 -9.24
C GLN A 331 7.13 27.39 -10.19
#